data_AF-A0A3D1IGT9-F1
#
_entry.id   AF-A0A3D1IGT9-F1
#
_cell.length_a   1.000
_cell.length_b   1.000
_cell.length_c   1.000
_cell.angle_alpha   90.00
_cell.angle_beta   90.00
_cell.angle_gamma   90.00
#
_symmetry.space_group_name_H-M   'P 1'
#
loop_
_entity.id
_entity.type
_entity.pdbx_description
1 polymer ?
#
loop_
_entity_poly.entity_id
_entity_poly.type
_entity_poly.pdbx_seq_one_letter_code
_entity_poly.pdbx_strand_id
1 'polypeptide(L)'
;MLTAMLRRTISALALTTLGAVSLPAQPSSGLRFEVTLDPSLPAQPAARLLVVLVGVGGGSSDRVEPRRFIGRAGGGAVPTLGADAPALRPGALIIVDADAAAIFPLERFTDLPAGDYRVQAVLSSNRDLRAPNAPGNLYSDSVRVTLGPP
;
A
#
# COMPACT_ATOMS: atom_id res chain seq x y z
N MET A 1 24.39 80.96 -18.65
CA MET A 1 24.69 79.83 -19.55
C MET A 1 24.78 78.57 -18.71
N LEU A 2 23.88 77.60 -18.96
CA LEU A 2 23.88 76.14 -18.67
C LEU A 2 24.70 75.62 -17.45
N THR A 3 24.18 74.80 -16.52
CA THR A 3 23.79 73.39 -16.77
C THR A 3 23.04 72.80 -15.56
N ALA A 4 22.03 71.96 -15.81
CA ALA A 4 21.20 71.26 -14.82
C ALA A 4 21.93 70.10 -14.13
N MET A 5 21.52 69.73 -12.90
CA MET A 5 21.73 68.38 -12.38
C MET A 5 20.50 67.83 -11.63
N LEU A 6 20.05 66.72 -12.20
CA LEU A 6 19.03 65.75 -11.87
C LEU A 6 19.21 65.15 -10.45
N ARG A 7 18.19 65.24 -9.58
CA ARG A 7 18.13 64.48 -8.31
C ARG A 7 17.30 63.22 -8.52
N ARG A 8 17.96 62.06 -8.54
CA ARG A 8 17.34 60.72 -8.60
C ARG A 8 16.70 60.37 -7.25
N THR A 9 15.39 60.13 -7.25
CA THR A 9 14.66 59.51 -6.15
C THR A 9 14.90 57.99 -6.17
N ILE A 10 15.39 57.42 -5.08
CA ILE A 10 15.54 55.96 -4.90
C ILE A 10 14.31 55.48 -4.13
N SER A 11 13.41 54.76 -4.80
CA SER A 11 12.30 54.04 -4.16
C SER A 11 12.80 52.66 -3.72
N ALA A 12 12.86 52.43 -2.41
CA ALA A 12 13.17 51.12 -1.83
C ALA A 12 11.92 50.23 -1.87
N LEU A 13 11.97 49.15 -2.64
CA LEU A 13 10.94 48.12 -2.68
C LEU A 13 11.25 47.08 -1.59
N ALA A 14 10.46 47.07 -0.51
CA ALA A 14 10.57 46.07 0.55
C ALA A 14 9.88 44.77 0.10
N LEU A 15 10.66 43.71 -0.05
CA LEU A 15 10.19 42.37 -0.43
C LEU A 15 9.94 41.54 0.84
N THR A 16 8.68 41.41 1.25
CA THR A 16 8.27 40.56 2.37
C THR A 16 8.23 39.10 1.92
N THR A 17 9.17 38.29 2.40
CA THR A 17 9.18 36.84 2.18
C THR A 17 8.11 36.18 3.05
N LEU A 18 7.07 35.62 2.42
CA LEU A 18 6.05 34.82 3.08
C LEU A 18 6.60 33.40 3.30
N GLY A 19 6.93 33.05 4.54
CA GLY A 19 7.38 31.70 4.90
C GLY A 19 6.21 30.72 4.96
N ALA A 20 6.27 29.65 4.15
CA ALA A 20 5.29 28.57 4.21
C ALA A 20 5.54 27.71 5.46
N VAL A 21 4.62 27.76 6.42
CA VAL A 21 4.57 26.82 7.54
C VAL A 21 4.02 25.49 6.99
N SER A 22 4.85 24.45 6.96
CA SER A 22 4.38 23.08 6.72
C SER A 22 3.75 22.55 8.00
N LEU A 23 2.43 22.32 7.97
CA LEU A 23 1.72 21.60 9.02
C LEU A 23 2.04 20.10 8.88
N PRO A 24 2.23 19.36 9.99
CA PRO A 24 2.37 17.91 9.93
C PRO A 24 1.07 17.31 9.39
N ALA A 25 1.16 16.52 8.32
CA ALA A 25 0.03 15.78 7.77
C ALA A 25 -0.48 14.80 8.85
N GLN A 26 -1.76 14.90 9.21
CA GLN A 26 -2.39 13.92 10.09
C GLN A 26 -2.36 12.56 9.38
N PRO A 27 -1.99 11.46 10.07
CA PRO A 27 -2.08 10.13 9.47
C PRO A 27 -3.53 9.89 9.06
N SER A 28 -3.75 9.60 7.78
CA SER A 28 -5.05 9.15 7.30
C SER A 28 -5.41 7.90 8.08
N SER A 29 -6.53 7.94 8.83
CA SER A 29 -7.03 6.83 9.65
C SER A 29 -7.68 5.73 8.79
N GLY A 30 -7.07 5.40 7.65
CA GLY A 30 -7.56 4.40 6.71
C GLY A 30 -7.00 3.00 6.99
N LEU A 31 -7.73 1.97 6.56
CA LEU A 31 -7.26 0.59 6.58
C LEU A 31 -5.95 0.47 5.77
N ARG A 32 -4.91 -0.07 6.41
CA ARG A 32 -3.63 -0.35 5.78
C ARG A 32 -3.10 -1.72 6.21
N PHE A 33 -2.40 -2.38 5.31
CA PHE A 33 -1.66 -3.61 5.58
C PHE A 33 -0.16 -3.32 5.48
N GLU A 34 0.55 -3.62 6.55
CA GLU A 34 1.99 -3.51 6.64
C GLU A 34 2.61 -4.88 6.34
N VAL A 35 3.37 -4.98 5.26
CA VAL A 35 4.01 -6.22 4.82
C VAL A 35 5.51 -6.03 4.82
N THR A 36 6.20 -6.80 5.65
CA THR A 36 7.66 -6.73 5.80
C THR A 36 8.32 -7.94 5.14
N LEU A 37 9.37 -7.71 4.34
CA LEU A 37 10.25 -8.80 3.90
C LEU A 37 11.07 -9.27 5.11
N ASP A 38 10.97 -10.54 5.48
CA ASP A 38 11.71 -11.11 6.61
C ASP A 38 13.23 -10.82 6.49
N PRO A 39 13.89 -10.29 7.54
CA PRO A 39 15.33 -9.98 7.50
C PRO A 39 16.24 -11.18 7.21
N SER A 40 15.77 -12.41 7.41
CA SER A 40 16.51 -13.64 7.10
C SER A 40 16.46 -14.02 5.62
N LEU A 41 15.56 -13.42 4.84
CA LEU A 41 15.43 -13.69 3.41
C LEU A 41 16.39 -12.83 2.59
N PRO A 42 16.86 -13.31 1.42
CA PRO A 42 17.66 -12.50 0.52
C PRO A 42 16.83 -11.37 -0.08
N ALA A 43 17.52 -10.34 -0.61
CA ALA A 43 16.88 -9.26 -1.34
C ALA A 43 16.04 -9.79 -2.50
N GLN A 44 14.87 -9.19 -2.71
CA GLN A 44 13.91 -9.57 -3.74
C GLN A 44 13.89 -8.54 -4.87
N PRO A 45 13.77 -8.96 -6.15
CA PRO A 45 13.56 -8.04 -7.26
C PRO A 45 12.18 -7.38 -7.16
N ALA A 46 11.96 -6.34 -7.98
CA ALA A 46 10.64 -5.75 -8.13
C ALA A 46 9.61 -6.81 -8.61
N ALA A 47 8.43 -6.80 -8.02
CA ALA A 47 7.42 -7.84 -8.15
C ALA A 47 6.01 -7.27 -7.92
N ARG A 48 5.00 -8.14 -7.89
CA ARG A 48 3.62 -7.78 -7.50
C ARG A 48 3.34 -8.32 -6.10
N LEU A 49 2.92 -7.45 -5.18
CA LEU A 49 2.44 -7.86 -3.86
C LEU A 49 0.92 -8.06 -3.92
N LEU A 50 0.46 -9.20 -3.44
CA LEU A 50 -0.94 -9.52 -3.26
C LEU A 50 -1.24 -9.71 -1.77
N VAL A 51 -2.29 -9.08 -1.25
CA VAL A 51 -2.81 -9.32 0.10
C VAL A 51 -4.19 -9.93 -0.06
N VAL A 52 -4.35 -11.18 0.35
CA VAL A 52 -5.58 -11.96 0.14
C VAL A 52 -6.33 -12.11 1.45
N LEU A 53 -7.62 -11.79 1.45
CA LEU A 53 -8.47 -11.82 2.64
C LEU A 53 -9.60 -12.83 2.44
N VAL A 54 -9.77 -13.74 3.40
CA VAL A 54 -10.88 -14.69 3.43
C VAL A 54 -11.66 -14.48 4.72
N GLY A 55 -12.97 -14.21 4.60
CA GLY A 55 -13.84 -14.05 5.75
C GLY A 55 -13.92 -15.32 6.61
N VAL A 56 -13.84 -15.17 7.92
CA VAL A 56 -13.96 -16.26 8.89
C VAL A 56 -15.42 -16.31 9.33
N GLY A 57 -16.27 -17.00 8.57
CA GLY A 57 -17.69 -17.15 8.91
C GLY A 57 -17.87 -17.99 10.17
N GLY A 58 -17.95 -17.37 11.35
CA GLY A 58 -18.38 -17.95 12.65
C GLY A 58 -17.65 -19.21 13.16
N GLY A 59 -16.71 -19.76 12.40
CA GLY A 59 -16.12 -21.07 12.61
C GLY A 59 -14.59 -21.04 12.57
N SER A 60 -13.98 -21.80 13.47
CA SER A 60 -12.53 -21.94 13.57
C SER A 60 -12.04 -22.97 12.56
N SER A 61 -11.70 -22.56 11.34
CA SER A 61 -10.88 -23.42 10.49
C SER A 61 -9.50 -22.79 10.29
N ASP A 62 -8.62 -22.88 11.30
CA ASP A 62 -7.19 -22.48 11.25
C ASP A 62 -6.37 -23.05 10.06
N ARG A 63 -6.98 -23.87 9.21
CA ARG A 63 -6.37 -24.47 8.01
C ARG A 63 -6.61 -23.73 6.70
N VAL A 64 -7.36 -22.62 6.69
CA VAL A 64 -7.56 -21.85 5.45
C VAL A 64 -6.26 -21.11 5.09
N GLU A 65 -5.71 -21.39 3.90
CA GLU A 65 -4.60 -20.64 3.31
C GLU A 65 -5.16 -19.62 2.29
N PRO A 66 -5.28 -18.31 2.63
CA PRO A 66 -5.88 -17.31 1.74
C PRO A 66 -5.25 -17.26 0.33
N ARG A 67 -3.93 -17.47 0.21
CA ARG A 67 -3.25 -17.51 -1.11
C ARG A 67 -3.86 -18.51 -2.10
N ARG A 68 -4.53 -19.56 -1.63
CA ARG A 68 -5.18 -20.58 -2.49
C ARG A 68 -6.41 -20.06 -3.24
N PHE A 69 -6.89 -18.86 -2.90
CA PHE A 69 -8.02 -18.22 -3.56
C PHE A 69 -7.59 -17.26 -4.68
N ILE A 70 -6.29 -16.99 -4.84
CA ILE A 70 -5.76 -16.18 -5.95
C ILE A 70 -6.20 -16.81 -7.28
N GLY A 71 -6.73 -15.97 -8.17
CA GLY A 71 -7.22 -16.39 -9.49
C GLY A 71 -8.65 -16.94 -9.50
N ARG A 72 -9.33 -17.04 -8.35
CA ARG A 72 -10.77 -17.32 -8.32
C ARG A 72 -11.56 -16.07 -8.71
N ALA A 73 -12.56 -16.27 -9.57
CA ALA A 73 -13.47 -15.23 -10.05
C ALA A 73 -14.93 -15.61 -9.78
N GLY A 74 -15.86 -14.67 -10.04
CA GLY A 74 -17.30 -14.87 -9.80
C GLY A 74 -17.61 -15.07 -8.32
N GLY A 75 -18.62 -15.91 -8.01
CA GLY A 75 -19.07 -16.15 -6.62
C GLY A 75 -18.04 -16.79 -5.68
N GLY A 76 -16.90 -17.25 -6.19
CA GLY A 76 -15.79 -17.79 -5.39
C GLY A 76 -14.62 -16.84 -5.20
N ALA A 77 -14.70 -15.61 -5.72
CA ALA A 77 -13.69 -14.57 -5.53
C ALA A 77 -13.68 -14.10 -4.07
N VAL A 78 -12.50 -13.75 -3.58
CA VAL A 78 -12.30 -13.18 -2.24
C VAL A 78 -11.54 -11.87 -2.37
N PRO A 79 -11.75 -10.90 -1.45
CA PRO A 79 -11.02 -9.64 -1.48
C PRO A 79 -9.52 -9.87 -1.57
N THR A 80 -8.92 -9.35 -2.64
CA THR A 80 -7.50 -9.43 -2.93
C THR A 80 -7.01 -8.05 -3.33
N LEU A 81 -6.08 -7.52 -2.56
CA LEU A 81 -5.42 -6.24 -2.82
C LEU A 81 -4.18 -6.53 -3.65
N GLY A 82 -3.93 -5.74 -4.68
CA GLY A 82 -2.73 -5.82 -5.50
C GLY A 82 -1.99 -4.50 -5.55
N ALA A 83 -0.73 -4.51 -5.13
CA ALA A 83 0.16 -3.35 -5.13
C ALA A 83 1.50 -3.67 -5.79
N ASP A 84 2.08 -2.73 -6.51
CA ASP A 84 3.44 -2.89 -7.05
C ASP A 84 4.47 -2.87 -5.92
N ALA A 85 5.34 -3.89 -5.90
CA ALA A 85 6.43 -3.96 -4.95
C ALA A 85 7.73 -3.55 -5.65
N PRO A 86 8.43 -2.50 -5.18
CA PRO A 86 9.77 -2.20 -5.66
C PRO A 86 10.73 -3.33 -5.27
N ALA A 87 11.99 -3.25 -5.71
CA ALA A 87 13.01 -4.17 -5.20
C ALA A 87 13.13 -4.01 -3.67
N LEU A 88 13.11 -5.14 -2.96
CA LEU A 88 13.06 -5.18 -1.50
C LEU A 88 14.38 -5.67 -0.94
N ARG A 89 14.94 -4.91 -0.01
CA ARG A 89 16.02 -5.37 0.86
C ARG A 89 15.43 -6.13 2.07
N PRO A 90 16.19 -7.00 2.73
CA PRO A 90 15.73 -7.67 3.95
C PRO A 90 15.25 -6.64 4.99
N GLY A 91 14.11 -6.87 5.62
CA GLY A 91 13.47 -5.95 6.57
C GLY A 91 12.71 -4.77 5.93
N ALA A 92 12.62 -4.68 4.59
CA ALA A 92 11.85 -3.62 3.95
C ALA A 92 10.35 -3.76 4.21
N LEU A 93 9.70 -2.64 4.54
CA LEU A 93 8.26 -2.52 4.74
C LEU A 93 7.58 -1.99 3.47
N ILE A 94 6.48 -2.63 3.07
CA ILE A 94 5.52 -2.12 2.10
C ILE A 94 4.22 -1.82 2.84
N ILE A 95 3.65 -0.65 2.58
CA ILE A 95 2.30 -0.28 3.03
C ILE A 95 1.34 -0.50 1.86
N VAL A 96 0.29 -1.27 2.10
CA VAL A 96 -0.79 -1.52 1.15
C VAL A 96 -2.06 -0.89 1.71
N ASP A 97 -2.47 0.23 1.11
CA ASP A 97 -3.66 0.99 1.47
C ASP A 97 -4.46 1.35 0.21
N ALA A 98 -5.50 2.17 0.38
CA ALA A 98 -6.40 2.56 -0.69
C ALA A 98 -5.73 3.36 -1.82
N ASP A 99 -4.61 4.03 -1.56
CA ASP A 99 -3.89 4.82 -2.56
C ASP A 99 -2.85 3.97 -3.30
N ALA A 100 -2.27 2.99 -2.62
CA ALA A 100 -1.20 2.16 -3.15
C ALA A 100 -1.66 0.89 -3.88
N ALA A 101 -2.93 0.48 -3.73
CA ALA A 101 -3.38 -0.81 -4.21
C ALA A 101 -4.76 -0.77 -4.89
N ALA A 102 -4.91 -1.61 -5.91
CA ALA A 102 -6.22 -1.98 -6.42
C ALA A 102 -6.81 -3.11 -5.58
N ILE A 103 -8.13 -3.20 -5.50
CA ILE A 103 -8.84 -4.29 -4.83
C ILE A 103 -9.75 -5.03 -5.83
N PHE A 104 -9.93 -6.34 -5.63
CA PHE A 104 -10.84 -7.19 -6.38
C PHE A 104 -11.52 -8.16 -5.42
N PRO A 105 -12.80 -8.53 -5.59
CA PRO A 105 -13.74 -8.09 -6.62
C PRO A 105 -14.44 -6.76 -6.32
N LEU A 106 -14.07 -6.10 -5.22
CA LEU A 106 -14.64 -4.83 -4.80
C LEU A 106 -14.16 -3.68 -5.70
N GLU A 107 -14.94 -2.60 -5.78
CA GLU A 107 -14.52 -1.40 -6.51
C GLU A 107 -13.63 -0.49 -5.64
N ARG A 108 -13.89 -0.45 -4.32
CA ARG A 108 -13.17 0.42 -3.38
C ARG A 108 -12.76 -0.33 -2.12
N PHE A 109 -11.69 0.15 -1.48
CA PHE A 109 -11.24 -0.34 -0.18
C PHE A 109 -12.30 -0.19 0.91
N THR A 110 -13.06 0.90 0.88
CA THR A 110 -14.14 1.19 1.82
C THR A 110 -15.33 0.24 1.70
N ASP A 111 -15.43 -0.50 0.58
CA ASP A 111 -16.49 -1.49 0.37
C ASP A 111 -16.15 -2.82 1.04
N LEU A 112 -14.95 -2.94 1.62
CA LEU A 112 -14.55 -4.12 2.37
C LEU A 112 -15.39 -4.22 3.65
N PRO A 113 -16.19 -5.29 3.83
CA PRO A 113 -17.04 -5.41 5.00
C PRO A 113 -16.24 -5.48 6.29
N ALA A 114 -16.80 -4.94 7.37
CA ALA A 114 -16.31 -5.22 8.71
C ALA A 114 -16.45 -6.71 9.04
N GLY A 115 -15.54 -7.25 9.84
CA GLY A 115 -15.59 -8.64 10.30
C GLY A 115 -14.23 -9.28 10.51
N ASP A 116 -14.25 -10.57 10.80
CA ASP A 116 -13.04 -11.37 10.99
C ASP A 116 -12.54 -11.93 9.67
N TYR A 117 -11.24 -11.74 9.42
CA TYR A 117 -10.57 -12.19 8.22
C TYR A 117 -9.33 -13.00 8.54
N ARG A 118 -9.05 -13.96 7.66
CA ARG A 118 -7.72 -14.52 7.47
C ARG A 118 -7.04 -13.77 6.35
N VAL A 119 -5.86 -13.26 6.61
CA VAL A 119 -5.09 -12.45 5.68
C VAL A 119 -3.77 -13.14 5.39
N GLN A 120 -3.32 -13.07 4.15
CA GLN A 120 -2.01 -13.58 3.75
C GLN A 120 -1.41 -12.72 2.65
N ALA A 121 -0.14 -12.39 2.80
CA ALA A 121 0.63 -11.69 1.77
C ALA A 121 1.33 -12.68 0.84
N VAL A 122 1.38 -12.37 -0.45
CA VAL A 122 2.10 -13.13 -1.47
C VAL A 122 2.90 -12.16 -2.34
N LEU A 123 4.22 -12.30 -2.35
CA LEU A 123 5.08 -11.62 -3.30
C LEU A 123 5.18 -12.47 -4.57
N SER A 124 4.42 -12.10 -5.59
CA SER A 124 4.36 -12.77 -6.89
C SER A 124 5.50 -12.27 -7.78
N SER A 125 6.62 -12.98 -7.77
CA SER A 125 7.84 -12.66 -8.51
C SER A 125 7.99 -13.47 -9.80
N ASN A 126 7.31 -14.63 -9.89
CA ASN A 126 7.38 -15.48 -11.08
C ASN A 126 6.67 -14.80 -12.27
N ARG A 127 7.41 -14.62 -13.38
CA ARG A 127 6.91 -13.95 -14.59
C ARG A 127 6.22 -14.89 -15.56
N ASP A 128 6.52 -16.19 -15.47
CA ASP A 128 6.08 -17.19 -16.43
C ASP A 128 4.79 -17.87 -15.99
N LEU A 129 4.63 -18.09 -14.68
CA LEU A 129 3.50 -18.81 -14.10
C LEU A 129 2.72 -17.93 -13.12
N ARG A 130 1.47 -17.64 -13.49
CA ARG A 130 0.49 -16.95 -12.62
C ARG A 130 -0.20 -17.94 -11.68
N ALA A 131 0.54 -18.45 -10.71
CA ALA A 131 0.03 -19.35 -9.68
C ALA A 131 0.52 -18.94 -8.28
N PRO A 132 -0.28 -19.16 -7.22
CA PRO A 132 0.11 -18.74 -5.86
C PRO A 132 1.40 -19.39 -5.37
N ASN A 133 1.66 -20.64 -5.76
CA ASN A 133 2.87 -21.39 -5.39
C ASN A 133 3.87 -21.48 -6.56
N ALA A 134 3.85 -20.54 -7.51
CA ALA A 134 4.83 -20.54 -8.57
C ALA A 134 6.26 -20.44 -8.01
N PRO A 135 7.26 -21.11 -8.60
CA PRO A 135 8.64 -21.06 -8.13
C PRO A 135 9.15 -19.63 -7.98
N GLY A 136 9.78 -19.32 -6.86
CA GLY A 136 10.31 -17.97 -6.55
C GLY A 136 9.32 -17.03 -5.87
N ASN A 137 8.02 -17.34 -5.86
CA ASN A 137 7.06 -16.57 -5.06
C ASN A 137 7.36 -16.76 -3.57
N LEU A 138 7.20 -15.68 -2.80
CA LEU A 138 7.22 -15.72 -1.34
C LEU A 138 5.81 -15.51 -0.81
N TYR A 139 5.51 -16.04 0.36
CA TYR A 139 4.25 -15.79 1.05
C TYR A 139 4.47 -15.74 2.57
N SER A 140 3.64 -14.97 3.25
CA SER A 140 3.60 -14.94 4.70
C SER A 140 2.85 -16.15 5.26
N ASP A 141 2.93 -16.32 6.58
CA ASP A 141 1.91 -17.07 7.31
C ASP A 141 0.54 -16.40 7.17
N SER A 142 -0.52 -17.18 7.42
CA SER A 142 -1.87 -16.61 7.49
C SER A 142 -2.12 -16.05 8.88
N VAL A 143 -2.55 -14.79 8.95
CA VAL A 143 -2.87 -14.10 10.20
C VAL A 143 -4.37 -13.86 10.29
N ARG A 144 -4.92 -13.94 11.51
CA ARG A 144 -6.31 -13.53 11.77
C ARG A 144 -6.33 -12.06 12.17
N VAL A 145 -7.21 -11.29 11.55
CA VAL A 145 -7.44 -9.88 11.87
C VAL A 145 -8.93 -9.62 11.98
N THR A 146 -9.31 -8.67 12.83
CA THR A 146 -10.69 -8.15 12.89
C THR A 146 -10.67 -6.75 12.28
N LEU A 147 -11.45 -6.56 11.24
CA LEU A 147 -11.62 -5.27 10.58
C LEU A 147 -12.84 -4.56 11.18
N GLY A 148 -12.63 -3.33 11.63
CA GLY A 148 -13.71 -2.45 12.06
C GLY A 148 -14.55 -1.95 10.90
N PRO A 149 -15.67 -1.24 11.18
CA PRO A 149 -16.37 -0.50 10.14
C PRO A 149 -15.42 0.53 9.49
N PRO A 150 -15.60 0.82 8.18
CA PRO A 150 -14.86 1.87 7.49
C PRO A 150 -15.11 3.26 8.08
#